data_AF-A0A8T7BQV9-F1
#
_entry.id   AF-A0A8T7BQV9-F1
#
_cell.length_a   1.000
_cell.length_b   1.000
_cell.length_c   1.000
_cell.angle_alpha   90.00
_cell.angle_beta   90.00
_cell.angle_gamma   90.00
#
_symmetry.space_group_name_H-M   'P 1'
#
loop_
_entity.id
_entity.type
_entity.pdbx_description
1 polymer ?
#
loop_
_entity_poly.entity_id
_entity_poly.type
_entity_poly.pdbx_seq_one_letter_code
_entity_poly.pdbx_strand_id
1 'polypeptide(L)'
;PYIPVGLVHGFLTTAIGGSAILQMIIMRTNLIKRQVTGTLASCFLAMEAMRVMGYASVGFNYVEHITVIIFASITGILGTWVGKHTEHFISEKNFRIVFKWMMTLIALRLIYNGSTML
;
A
#
# COMPACT_ATOMS: atom_id res chain seq x y z
N PRO A 1 -10.65 15.17 -4.37
CA PRO A 1 -9.18 15.09 -4.59
C PRO A 1 -8.49 14.87 -3.24
N TYR A 2 -8.08 13.64 -2.92
CA TYR A 2 -7.59 13.24 -1.58
C TYR A 2 -6.05 13.27 -1.44
N ILE A 3 -5.38 13.96 -2.36
CA ILE A 3 -3.92 14.10 -2.42
C ILE A 3 -3.34 14.64 -1.10
N PRO A 4 -3.92 15.69 -0.45
CA PRO A 4 -3.37 16.20 0.81
C PRO A 4 -3.47 15.19 1.95
N VAL A 5 -4.57 14.44 2.01
CA VAL A 5 -4.81 13.40 3.02
C VAL A 5 -3.80 12.26 2.85
N GLY A 6 -3.55 11.84 1.60
CA GLY A 6 -2.55 10.82 1.29
C GLY A 6 -1.11 11.26 1.61
N LEU A 7 -0.80 12.55 1.48
CA LEU A 7 0.53 13.09 1.79
C LEU A 7 0.80 13.10 3.30
N VAL A 8 -0.13 13.66 4.09
CA VAL A 8 -0.04 13.69 5.55
C VAL A 8 -0.02 12.26 6.11
N HIS A 9 -0.86 11.39 5.56
CA HIS A 9 -0.88 9.99 5.92
C HIS A 9 0.41 9.26 5.57
N GLY A 10 0.95 9.49 4.37
CA GLY A 10 2.20 8.90 3.91
C GLY A 10 3.39 9.23 4.80
N PHE A 11 3.45 10.47 5.27
CA PHE A 11 4.46 10.89 6.22
C PHE A 11 4.32 10.15 7.57
N LEU A 12 3.10 10.11 8.14
CA LEU A 12 2.82 9.42 9.40
C LEU A 12 3.08 7.90 9.31
N THR A 13 2.68 7.27 8.21
CA THR A 13 2.85 5.84 7.98
C THR A 13 4.30 5.44 7.83
N THR A 14 5.10 6.24 7.12
CA THR A 14 6.53 5.93 6.93
C THR A 14 7.31 6.13 8.24
N ALA A 15 6.88 7.08 9.09
CA ALA A 15 7.47 7.32 10.40
C ALA A 15 7.05 6.29 11.48
N ILE A 16 5.82 5.76 11.43
CA ILE A 16 5.22 4.92 12.50
C ILE A 16 5.01 3.45 12.03
N GLY A 17 5.19 3.14 10.75
CA GLY A 17 4.99 1.78 10.18
C GLY A 17 3.53 1.39 9.92
N GLY A 18 2.58 2.32 10.00
CA GLY A 18 1.14 2.05 9.94
C GLY A 18 0.50 2.27 8.56
N SER A 19 0.76 1.43 7.57
CA SER A 19 0.17 1.56 6.21
C SER A 19 -1.28 1.06 6.12
N ALA A 20 -1.72 0.27 7.11
CA ALA A 20 -3.07 -0.24 7.19
C ALA A 20 -4.12 0.84 7.54
N ILE A 21 -3.71 1.96 8.12
CA ILE A 21 -4.64 2.99 8.60
C ILE A 21 -5.33 3.70 7.41
N LEU A 22 -4.61 4.00 6.32
CA LEU A 22 -5.23 4.58 5.11
C LEU A 22 -6.30 3.67 4.53
N GLN A 23 -5.99 2.38 4.47
CA GLN A 23 -6.83 1.35 3.87
C GLN A 23 -8.16 1.24 4.62
N MET A 24 -8.11 1.32 5.96
CA MET A 24 -9.31 1.35 6.81
C MET A 24 -10.15 2.62 6.65
N ILE A 25 -9.52 3.79 6.51
CA ILE A 25 -10.23 5.07 6.33
C ILE A 25 -10.91 5.12 4.96
N ILE A 26 -10.20 4.74 3.90
CA ILE A 26 -10.75 4.74 2.54
C ILE A 26 -11.93 3.78 2.39
N MET A 27 -11.92 2.62 3.06
CA MET A 27 -13.07 1.70 3.06
C MET A 27 -14.37 2.31 3.61
N ARG A 28 -14.27 3.25 4.57
CA ARG A 28 -15.45 3.92 5.15
C ARG A 28 -16.03 4.99 4.23
N THR A 29 -15.37 5.31 3.12
CA THR A 29 -15.87 6.27 2.14
C THR A 29 -16.78 5.61 1.10
N ASN A 30 -17.62 6.42 0.46
CA ASN A 30 -18.54 6.00 -0.61
C ASN A 30 -17.85 5.90 -1.99
N LEU A 31 -16.53 5.72 -2.01
CA LEU A 31 -15.75 5.60 -3.25
C LEU A 31 -16.04 4.26 -3.94
N ILE A 32 -16.10 4.31 -5.28
CA ILE A 32 -16.15 3.11 -6.12
C ILE A 32 -14.81 2.37 -6.10
N LYS A 33 -14.82 1.07 -6.39
CA LYS A 33 -13.61 0.20 -6.28
C LYS A 33 -12.36 0.79 -6.96
N ARG A 34 -12.50 1.36 -8.17
CA ARG A 34 -11.39 1.96 -8.92
C ARG A 34 -10.82 3.20 -8.26
N GLN A 35 -11.67 4.03 -7.64
CA GLN A 35 -11.23 5.22 -6.91
C GLN A 35 -10.49 4.85 -5.63
N VAL A 36 -10.95 3.80 -4.93
CA VAL A 36 -10.26 3.23 -3.76
C VAL A 36 -8.86 2.74 -4.16
N THR A 37 -8.78 1.87 -5.16
CA THR A 37 -7.50 1.30 -5.63
C THR A 37 -6.56 2.39 -6.15
N GLY A 38 -7.06 3.34 -6.94
CA GLY A 38 -6.25 4.43 -7.47
C GLY A 38 -5.70 5.37 -6.39
N THR A 39 -6.50 5.68 -5.36
CA THR A 39 -6.07 6.53 -4.24
C THR A 39 -5.03 5.83 -3.37
N LEU A 40 -5.22 4.53 -3.10
CA LEU A 40 -4.24 3.74 -2.36
C LEU A 40 -2.93 3.59 -3.14
N ALA A 41 -3.01 3.32 -4.44
CA ALA A 41 -1.83 3.20 -5.30
C ALA A 41 -1.03 4.50 -5.37
N SER A 42 -1.68 5.66 -5.56
CA SER A 42 -0.98 6.94 -5.60
C SER A 42 -0.32 7.29 -4.26
N CYS A 43 -0.98 6.97 -3.15
CA CYS A 43 -0.42 7.19 -1.82
C CYS A 43 0.78 6.28 -1.54
N PHE A 44 0.71 4.99 -1.87
CA PHE A 44 1.84 4.08 -1.72
C PHE A 44 3.03 4.43 -2.62
N LEU A 45 2.78 4.86 -3.85
CA LEU A 45 3.85 5.37 -4.72
C LEU A 45 4.53 6.59 -4.10
N ALA A 46 3.77 7.51 -3.51
CA ALA A 46 4.35 8.67 -2.82
C ALA A 46 5.19 8.25 -1.60
N MET A 47 4.70 7.31 -0.78
CA MET A 47 5.45 6.79 0.38
C MET A 47 6.77 6.14 -0.02
N GLU A 48 6.74 5.23 -1.00
CA GLU A 48 7.95 4.57 -1.48
C GLU A 48 8.92 5.54 -2.16
N ALA A 49 8.41 6.54 -2.90
CA ALA A 49 9.26 7.60 -3.45
C ALA A 49 9.98 8.40 -2.35
N MET A 50 9.26 8.77 -1.27
CA MET A 50 9.88 9.45 -0.12
C MET A 50 10.94 8.59 0.56
N ARG A 51 10.68 7.28 0.70
CA ARG A 51 11.63 6.31 1.26
C ARG A 51 12.88 6.16 0.38
N VAL A 52 12.71 6.07 -0.94
CA VAL A 52 13.85 6.01 -1.89
C VAL A 52 14.72 7.27 -1.77
N MET A 53 14.09 8.46 -1.70
CA MET A 53 14.83 9.70 -1.46
C MET A 53 15.55 9.69 -0.10
N GLY A 54 14.91 9.17 0.95
CA GLY A 54 15.50 9.06 2.28
C GLY A 54 16.73 8.14 2.34
N TYR A 55 16.69 6.98 1.68
CA TYR A 55 17.87 6.12 1.62
C TYR A 55 18.97 6.69 0.71
N ALA A 56 18.59 7.39 -0.36
CA ALA A 56 19.55 8.09 -1.22
C ALA A 56 20.33 9.17 -0.45
N SER A 57 19.66 9.93 0.42
CA SER A 57 20.32 10.98 1.23
C SER A 57 21.28 10.43 2.28
N VAL A 58 21.07 9.20 2.75
CA VAL A 58 21.98 8.48 3.67
C VAL A 58 23.17 7.84 2.92
N GLY A 59 23.20 7.93 1.58
CA GLY A 59 24.29 7.42 0.75
C GLY A 59 24.14 5.95 0.34
N PHE A 60 22.92 5.40 0.36
CA PHE A 60 22.67 4.03 -0.08
C PHE A 60 22.97 3.86 -1.59
N ASN A 61 23.79 2.86 -1.93
CA ASN A 61 24.17 2.59 -3.32
C ASN A 61 23.14 1.69 -4.01
N TYR A 62 22.20 2.32 -4.74
CA TYR A 62 21.21 1.60 -5.53
C TYR A 62 21.78 0.83 -6.73
N VAL A 63 22.95 1.24 -7.24
CA VAL A 63 23.55 0.66 -8.45
C VAL A 63 23.98 -0.78 -8.19
N GLU A 64 24.47 -1.08 -6.99
CA GLU A 64 24.86 -2.44 -6.58
C GLU A 64 23.68 -3.42 -6.58
N HIS A 65 22.47 -2.93 -6.35
CA HIS A 65 21.25 -3.73 -6.29
C HIS A 65 20.33 -3.56 -7.50
N ILE A 66 20.83 -2.95 -8.59
CA ILE A 66 19.99 -2.59 -9.74
C ILE A 66 19.29 -3.79 -10.38
N THR A 67 19.95 -4.95 -10.43
CA THR A 67 19.35 -6.19 -10.96
C THR A 67 18.14 -6.61 -10.13
N VAL A 68 18.24 -6.55 -8.81
CA VAL A 68 17.13 -6.89 -7.89
C VAL A 68 16.00 -5.86 -8.01
N ILE A 69 16.34 -4.58 -8.14
CA ILE A 69 15.38 -3.49 -8.32
C ILE A 69 14.59 -3.67 -9.62
N ILE A 70 15.26 -4.02 -10.72
CA ILE A 70 14.62 -4.29 -12.01
C ILE A 70 13.68 -5.48 -11.90
N PHE A 71 14.14 -6.59 -11.29
CA PHE A 71 13.31 -7.79 -11.11
C PHE A 71 12.07 -7.51 -10.24
N ALA A 72 12.26 -6.81 -9.13
CA ALA A 72 11.17 -6.39 -8.25
C ALA A 72 10.19 -5.45 -8.98
N SER A 73 10.70 -4.52 -9.78
CA SER A 73 9.89 -3.58 -10.57
C SER A 73 9.05 -4.30 -11.62
N ILE A 74 9.66 -5.21 -12.39
CA ILE A 74 8.94 -6.03 -13.39
C ILE A 74 7.86 -6.86 -12.70
N THR A 75 8.20 -7.52 -11.60
CA THR A 75 7.25 -8.34 -10.83
C THR A 75 6.10 -7.49 -10.28
N GLY A 76 6.38 -6.28 -9.78
CA GLY A 76 5.37 -5.35 -9.29
C GLY A 76 4.44 -4.85 -10.41
N ILE A 77 4.98 -4.54 -11.59
CA ILE A 77 4.19 -4.13 -12.77
C ILE A 77 3.29 -5.29 -13.21
N LEU A 78 3.84 -6.51 -13.33
CA LEU A 78 3.08 -7.70 -13.69
C LEU A 78 1.96 -7.97 -12.68
N GLY A 79 2.27 -7.90 -11.39
CA GLY A 79 1.27 -8.07 -10.32
C GLY A 79 0.15 -7.02 -10.39
N THR A 80 0.50 -5.76 -10.66
CA THR A 80 -0.50 -4.68 -10.83
C THR A 80 -1.36 -4.91 -12.06
N TRP A 81 -0.78 -5.39 -13.17
CA TRP A 81 -1.51 -5.69 -14.40
C TRP A 81 -2.49 -6.85 -14.20
N VAL A 82 -2.04 -7.95 -13.59
CA VAL A 82 -2.89 -9.10 -13.25
C VAL A 82 -3.99 -8.69 -12.27
N GLY A 83 -3.67 -7.87 -11.26
CA GLY A 83 -4.64 -7.33 -10.30
C GLY A 83 -5.71 -6.49 -10.98
N LYS A 84 -5.32 -5.58 -11.88
CA LYS A 84 -6.25 -4.75 -12.67
C LYS A 84 -7.15 -5.60 -13.58
N HIS A 85 -6.60 -6.66 -14.19
CA HIS A 85 -7.39 -7.55 -15.04
C HIS A 85 -8.41 -8.35 -14.23
N THR A 86 -7.99 -8.85 -13.06
CA THR A 86 -8.85 -9.61 -12.14
C THR A 86 -9.92 -8.73 -11.49
N GLU A 87 -9.63 -7.44 -11.25
CA GLU A 87 -10.58 -6.46 -10.69
C GLU A 87 -11.88 -6.35 -11.53
N HIS A 88 -11.81 -6.57 -12.84
CA HIS A 88 -12.98 -6.50 -13.72
C HIS A 88 -13.99 -7.61 -13.43
N PHE A 89 -13.52 -8.79 -13.02
CA PHE A 89 -14.36 -9.96 -12.71
C PHE A 89 -14.99 -9.89 -11.31
N ILE A 90 -14.54 -8.97 -10.46
CA ILE A 90 -14.98 -8.86 -9.06
C ILE A 90 -16.06 -7.78 -8.93
N SER A 91 -17.23 -8.16 -8.41
CA SER A 91 -18.31 -7.21 -8.07
C SER A 91 -17.87 -6.26 -6.94
N GLU A 92 -18.44 -5.05 -6.87
CA GLU A 92 -18.11 -4.10 -5.79
C GLU A 92 -18.41 -4.66 -4.39
N LYS A 93 -19.46 -5.46 -4.25
CA LYS A 93 -19.80 -6.13 -2.99
C LYS A 93 -18.72 -7.11 -2.58
N ASN A 94 -18.26 -7.95 -3.52
CA ASN A 94 -17.23 -8.95 -3.27
C ASN A 94 -15.88 -8.28 -2.96
N PHE A 95 -15.55 -7.20 -3.67
CA PHE A 95 -14.35 -6.40 -3.39
C PHE A 95 -14.33 -5.89 -1.95
N ARG A 96 -15.44 -5.29 -1.49
CA ARG A 96 -15.54 -4.79 -0.11
C ARG A 96 -15.46 -5.91 0.93
N ILE A 97 -16.04 -7.07 0.66
CA ILE A 97 -15.99 -8.24 1.56
C ILE A 97 -14.55 -8.76 1.67
N VAL A 98 -13.89 -9.04 0.53
CA VAL A 98 -12.52 -9.56 0.50
C VAL A 98 -11.56 -8.58 1.17
N PHE A 99 -11.64 -7.30 0.82
CA PHE A 99 -10.77 -6.27 1.38
C PHE A 99 -10.99 -6.11 2.89
N LYS A 100 -12.25 -6.22 3.38
CA LYS A 100 -12.54 -6.24 4.82
C LYS A 100 -11.87 -7.42 5.51
N TRP A 101 -11.99 -8.63 4.95
CA TRP A 101 -11.35 -9.82 5.49
C TRP A 101 -9.82 -9.71 5.52
N MET A 102 -9.20 -9.19 4.46
CA MET A 102 -7.77 -8.92 4.43
C MET A 102 -7.35 -7.98 5.56
N MET A 103 -8.07 -6.87 5.75
CA MET A 103 -7.78 -5.93 6.84
C MET A 103 -7.97 -6.55 8.22
N THR A 104 -9.01 -7.37 8.41
CA THR A 104 -9.25 -8.08 9.68
C THR A 104 -8.11 -9.05 10.00
N LEU A 105 -7.61 -9.79 9.01
CA LEU A 105 -6.46 -10.70 9.17
C LEU A 105 -5.17 -9.93 9.51
N ILE A 106 -4.92 -8.79 8.86
CA ILE A 106 -3.77 -7.93 9.15
C ILE A 106 -3.85 -7.39 10.58
N ALA A 107 -5.02 -6.91 11.01
CA ALA A 107 -5.23 -6.43 12.36
C ALA A 107 -5.00 -7.54 13.40
N LEU A 108 -5.50 -8.75 13.14
CA LEU A 108 -5.29 -9.90 14.01
C LEU A 108 -3.80 -10.27 14.11
N ARG A 109 -3.09 -10.27 12.98
CA ARG A 109 -1.63 -10.52 12.93
C ARG A 109 -0.85 -9.47 13.71
N LEU A 110 -1.25 -8.20 13.64
CA LEU A 110 -0.63 -7.12 14.41
C LEU A 110 -0.82 -7.31 15.92
N ILE A 111 -2.03 -7.68 16.35
CA ILE A 111 -2.31 -7.99 17.76
C ILE A 111 -1.45 -9.17 18.22
N TYR A 112 -1.38 -10.24 17.43
CA TYR A 112 -0.57 -11.41 17.75
C TYR A 112 0.92 -11.06 17.89
N ASN A 113 1.51 -10.41 16.88
CA ASN A 113 2.91 -10.00 16.92
C ASN A 113 3.21 -9.04 18.09
N GLY A 114 2.30 -8.10 18.37
CA GLY A 114 2.43 -7.20 19.51
C GLY A 114 2.36 -7.92 20.86
N SER A 115 1.49 -8.94 20.98
CA SER A 115 1.37 -9.75 22.20
C SER A 115 2.56 -10.68 22.44
N THR A 116 3.25 -11.14 21.39
CA THR A 116 4.46 -11.97 21.51
C THR A 116 5.75 -11.17 21.75
N MET A 117 5.73 -9.85 21.53
CA MET A 117 6.86 -8.95 21.78
C MET A 117 6.85 -8.34 23.20
N LEU A 118 5.79 -8.56 23.98
CA LEU A 118 5.69 -8.24 25.41
C LEU A 118 6.11 -9.45 26.25
#